data_AF-A0A257X6V6-F1
#
_entry.id   AF-A0A257X6V6-F1
#
_cell.length_a   1.000
_cell.length_b   1.000
_cell.length_c   1.000
_cell.angle_alpha   90.00
_cell.angle_beta   90.00
_cell.angle_gamma   90.00
#
_symmetry.space_group_name_H-M   'P 1'
#
loop_
_entity.id
_entity.type
_entity.pdbx_description
1 polymer ?
#
loop_
_entity_poly.entity_id
_entity_poly.type
_entity_poly.pdbx_seq_one_letter_code
_entity_poly.pdbx_strand_id
1 'polypeptide(L)'
;MKKSGGAPPSLKTKPAASVVTKPSAQPAPPRNISATLPNFNSSSMPHLGYARYPWKLDIVCTVFWVGEQPTENNPTPNDKSSWDTQWMQNFGGYDDPDPTKRTDNFTPVGFTPKQNPFYVALPYNDCIDYNSHKPEASRVIPWFKQKFVRSGKTVLKGQWIAIRYGNRVCYAQWEDCGPFVTDDHDYVFGNARPKNTSNRGAGLDISPGVRDYLGISSSGRCDWRFVDVSEVPAGPWRSFGSNNHFVTQQKAEKAREHTEISSRLDELRRMRDAY
;
A
#
# COMPACT_ATOMS: atom_id res chain seq x y z
N MET A 1 -5.32 63.84 -32.84
CA MET A 1 -4.37 63.66 -31.71
C MET A 1 -3.38 62.57 -32.11
N LYS A 2 -2.18 62.88 -32.66
CA LYS A 2 -0.85 62.88 -32.00
C LYS A 2 -0.72 61.74 -30.95
N LYS A 3 0.14 60.71 -31.04
CA LYS A 3 1.61 60.63 -31.29
C LYS A 3 1.99 59.16 -31.68
N SER A 4 2.75 58.86 -32.74
CA SER A 4 4.24 58.65 -32.86
C SER A 4 4.84 57.63 -31.86
N GLY A 5 5.74 56.69 -32.17
CA GLY A 5 6.58 56.27 -33.31
C GLY A 5 7.08 54.83 -33.02
N GLY A 6 8.02 54.17 -33.70
CA GLY A 6 9.03 54.55 -34.67
C GLY A 6 9.62 53.30 -35.38
N ALA A 7 10.54 53.56 -36.30
CA ALA A 7 11.08 52.67 -37.34
C ALA A 7 12.07 51.57 -36.87
N PRO A 8 12.36 50.54 -37.69
CA PRO A 8 13.34 49.49 -37.38
C PRO A 8 14.73 49.78 -38.01
N PRO A 9 15.83 49.29 -37.39
CA PRO A 9 17.09 49.05 -38.13
C PRO A 9 17.68 47.66 -37.84
N SER A 10 17.94 46.82 -38.85
CA SER A 10 19.12 46.76 -39.74
C SER A 10 20.14 45.70 -39.31
N LEU A 11 20.29 44.66 -40.14
CA LEU A 11 21.37 43.67 -40.15
C LEU A 11 22.72 44.35 -40.45
N LYS A 12 23.78 43.95 -39.73
CA LYS A 12 25.18 44.19 -40.08
C LYS A 12 26.01 42.93 -39.92
N THR A 13 26.95 42.75 -40.86
CA THR A 13 27.79 41.59 -41.15
C THR A 13 29.24 41.75 -40.64
N LYS A 14 29.85 40.61 -40.25
CA LYS A 14 31.29 40.20 -40.31
C LYS A 14 32.32 40.94 -39.41
N PRO A 15 33.53 40.38 -39.08
CA PRO A 15 34.32 39.37 -39.79
C PRO A 15 34.99 38.24 -38.95
N ALA A 16 35.73 37.37 -39.64
CA ALA A 16 36.52 36.23 -39.14
C ALA A 16 38.01 36.61 -38.89
N ALA A 17 38.68 35.90 -37.96
CA ALA A 17 40.15 35.80 -37.79
C ALA A 17 40.43 34.69 -36.74
N SER A 18 40.91 33.49 -37.12
CA SER A 18 42.29 33.03 -37.38
C SER A 18 42.95 32.30 -36.20
N VAL A 19 43.35 31.06 -36.48
CA VAL A 19 44.01 30.06 -35.63
C VAL A 19 45.52 30.33 -35.51
N VAL A 20 46.10 30.17 -34.31
CA VAL A 20 47.55 29.95 -34.10
C VAL A 20 47.77 28.93 -32.97
N THR A 21 48.61 27.93 -33.25
CA THR A 21 49.06 26.76 -32.44
C THR A 21 50.28 27.08 -31.55
N LYS A 22 50.46 26.53 -30.33
CA LYS A 22 51.23 25.31 -29.87
C LYS A 22 51.73 25.59 -28.41
N PRO A 23 52.33 24.67 -27.61
CA PRO A 23 52.39 23.20 -27.62
C PRO A 23 52.02 22.54 -26.25
N SER A 24 52.15 21.21 -26.18
CA SER A 24 51.73 20.27 -25.13
C SER A 24 52.45 20.32 -23.77
N ALA A 25 51.75 19.91 -22.71
CA ALA A 25 52.30 19.15 -21.58
C ALA A 25 51.19 18.29 -20.93
N GLN A 26 51.39 16.97 -20.86
CA GLN A 26 50.54 16.04 -20.09
C GLN A 26 50.89 16.13 -18.60
N PRO A 27 49.91 15.87 -17.70
CA PRO A 27 50.24 15.03 -16.56
C PRO A 27 49.17 13.97 -16.19
N ALA A 28 49.71 12.78 -15.97
CA ALA A 28 49.33 11.69 -15.05
C ALA A 28 47.95 11.01 -15.14
N PRO A 29 47.91 9.65 -15.11
CA PRO A 29 46.67 8.89 -15.02
C PRO A 29 46.06 9.02 -13.61
N PRO A 30 44.73 9.04 -13.46
CA PRO A 30 44.12 8.97 -12.15
C PRO A 30 44.34 7.57 -11.54
N ARG A 31 44.79 7.58 -10.28
CA ARG A 31 45.03 6.41 -9.44
C ARG A 31 43.73 5.61 -9.25
N ASN A 32 43.77 4.32 -9.56
CA ASN A 32 42.73 3.37 -9.15
C ASN A 32 42.71 3.25 -7.63
N ILE A 33 41.70 3.87 -7.01
CA ILE A 33 41.33 3.56 -5.63
C ILE A 33 40.28 2.46 -5.74
N SER A 34 40.70 1.21 -5.55
CA SER A 34 39.77 0.10 -5.31
C SER A 34 39.05 0.34 -3.99
N ALA A 35 37.94 1.06 -4.04
CA ALA A 35 36.91 1.00 -3.01
C ALA A 35 36.08 -0.24 -3.29
N THR A 36 36.35 -1.31 -2.53
CA THR A 36 35.54 -2.53 -2.48
C THR A 36 34.16 -2.17 -1.92
N LEU A 37 33.24 -1.78 -2.80
CA LEU A 37 31.83 -1.73 -2.45
C LEU A 37 31.34 -3.17 -2.24
N PRO A 38 30.66 -3.51 -1.13
CA PRO A 38 30.04 -4.81 -1.00
C PRO A 38 28.98 -4.95 -2.09
N ASN A 39 29.24 -5.85 -3.03
CA ASN A 39 28.32 -6.25 -4.06
C ASN A 39 27.14 -6.97 -3.38
N PHE A 40 26.07 -6.24 -3.07
CA PHE A 40 24.78 -6.85 -2.75
C PHE A 40 24.20 -7.42 -4.04
N ASN A 41 24.75 -8.55 -4.47
CA ASN A 41 24.15 -9.41 -5.47
C ASN A 41 22.94 -10.10 -4.81
N SER A 42 21.90 -9.32 -4.54
CA SER A 42 20.57 -9.82 -4.23
C SER A 42 19.89 -10.18 -5.54
N SER A 43 20.42 -11.20 -6.22
CA SER A 43 19.65 -11.94 -7.19
C SER A 43 18.64 -12.83 -6.44
N SER A 44 17.72 -12.20 -5.70
CA SER A 44 16.38 -12.72 -5.55
C SER A 44 15.63 -12.26 -6.80
N MET A 45 15.95 -12.85 -7.94
CA MET A 45 14.97 -12.90 -9.02
C MET A 45 13.73 -13.53 -8.37
N PRO A 46 12.61 -12.79 -8.21
CA PRO A 46 11.39 -13.43 -7.77
C PRO A 46 11.15 -14.54 -8.79
N HIS A 47 10.86 -15.73 -8.28
CA HIS A 47 10.51 -16.88 -9.08
C HIS A 47 9.70 -16.38 -10.27
N LEU A 48 10.19 -16.59 -11.50
CA LEU A 48 9.43 -16.38 -12.73
C LEU A 48 8.32 -17.44 -12.81
N GLY A 49 7.66 -17.71 -11.69
CA GLY A 49 6.48 -18.51 -11.56
C GLY A 49 5.31 -17.54 -11.56
N TYR A 50 4.31 -17.90 -12.35
CA TYR A 50 3.01 -17.26 -12.37
C TYR A 50 2.61 -16.81 -10.95
N ALA A 51 2.45 -15.50 -10.75
CA ALA A 51 1.81 -15.00 -9.54
C ALA A 51 0.50 -15.77 -9.36
N ARG A 52 0.30 -16.40 -8.19
CA ARG A 52 -0.86 -17.26 -7.91
C ARG A 52 -2.18 -16.57 -8.30
N TYR A 53 -2.21 -15.25 -8.15
CA TYR A 53 -3.34 -14.40 -8.50
C TYR A 53 -2.95 -13.41 -9.60
N PRO A 54 -3.68 -13.37 -10.73
CA PRO A 54 -3.38 -12.46 -11.83
C PRO A 54 -3.67 -10.99 -11.46
N TRP A 55 -3.00 -10.06 -12.15
CA TRP A 55 -3.27 -8.64 -12.03
C TRP A 55 -4.61 -8.26 -12.66
N LYS A 56 -5.39 -7.50 -11.90
CA LYS A 56 -6.54 -6.71 -12.36
C LYS A 56 -5.99 -5.38 -12.84
N LEU A 57 -6.08 -5.13 -14.14
CA LEU A 57 -5.43 -3.97 -14.75
C LEU A 57 -6.40 -2.79 -14.92
N ASP A 58 -5.90 -1.56 -14.87
CA ASP A 58 -6.65 -0.35 -15.24
C ASP A 58 -8.00 -0.20 -14.49
N ILE A 59 -7.99 -0.46 -13.18
CA ILE A 59 -9.17 -0.41 -12.31
C ILE A 59 -9.33 1.00 -11.74
N VAL A 60 -10.52 1.58 -11.90
CA VAL A 60 -10.86 2.83 -11.23
C VAL A 60 -10.90 2.59 -9.73
N CYS A 61 -10.13 3.37 -8.98
CA CYS A 61 -10.14 3.34 -7.52
C CYS A 61 -10.69 4.64 -6.93
N THR A 62 -11.39 4.52 -5.81
CA THR A 62 -11.90 5.64 -5.01
C THR A 62 -11.29 5.60 -3.62
N VAL A 63 -11.40 6.72 -2.89
CA VAL A 63 -10.84 6.82 -1.54
C VAL A 63 -11.99 6.77 -0.57
N PHE A 64 -11.88 5.88 0.41
CA PHE A 64 -12.80 5.74 1.53
C PHE A 64 -11.99 5.70 2.82
N TRP A 65 -12.62 5.99 3.96
CA TRP A 65 -11.89 6.01 5.22
C TRP A 65 -12.73 5.60 6.43
N VAL A 66 -12.06 5.04 7.43
CA VAL A 66 -12.69 4.68 8.70
C VAL A 66 -13.26 5.91 9.39
N GLY A 67 -14.53 5.83 9.78
CA GLY A 67 -15.27 6.87 10.48
C GLY A 67 -15.91 7.93 9.57
N GLU A 68 -15.88 7.73 8.24
CA GLU A 68 -16.63 8.58 7.30
C GLU A 68 -18.10 8.66 7.71
N GLN A 69 -18.60 9.90 7.85
CA GLN A 69 -19.99 10.15 8.18
C GLN A 69 -20.86 10.05 6.92
N PRO A 70 -22.14 9.65 7.07
CA PRO A 70 -23.00 9.57 5.92
C PRO A 70 -23.28 10.99 5.40
N THR A 71 -23.31 11.14 4.08
CA THR A 71 -23.68 12.37 3.39
C THR A 71 -24.86 12.10 2.47
N GLU A 72 -25.50 13.14 1.94
CA GLU A 72 -26.62 13.00 0.99
C GLU A 72 -26.24 12.14 -0.24
N ASN A 73 -24.96 12.21 -0.67
CA ASN A 73 -24.44 11.45 -1.81
C ASN A 73 -23.75 10.12 -1.40
N ASN A 74 -23.54 9.87 -0.12
CA ASN A 74 -22.99 8.63 0.43
C ASN A 74 -23.73 8.26 1.72
N PRO A 75 -24.88 7.57 1.64
CA PRO A 75 -25.73 7.33 2.81
C PRO A 75 -25.15 6.27 3.77
N THR A 76 -24.09 5.57 3.37
CA THR A 76 -23.49 4.50 4.18
C THR A 76 -22.30 5.06 4.96
N PRO A 77 -22.37 5.14 6.30
CA PRO A 77 -21.23 5.52 7.11
C PRO A 77 -20.17 4.41 7.14
N ASN A 78 -18.91 4.80 7.28
CA ASN A 78 -17.78 3.89 7.44
C ASN A 78 -17.30 3.84 8.90
N ASP A 79 -18.19 4.11 9.87
CA ASP A 79 -17.95 3.86 11.30
C ASP A 79 -17.90 2.36 11.63
N LYS A 80 -18.44 1.54 10.70
CA LYS A 80 -18.46 0.08 10.69
C LYS A 80 -17.94 -0.41 9.34
N SER A 81 -17.35 -1.59 9.31
CA SER A 81 -17.13 -2.34 8.07
C SER A 81 -18.07 -3.53 7.99
N SER A 82 -18.06 -4.19 6.83
CA SER A 82 -18.73 -5.45 6.56
C SER A 82 -18.41 -6.57 7.56
N TRP A 83 -17.31 -6.45 8.31
CA TRP A 83 -16.83 -7.47 9.25
C TRP A 83 -16.45 -6.93 10.63
N ASP A 84 -16.59 -5.63 10.87
CA ASP A 84 -16.28 -4.98 12.13
C ASP A 84 -17.37 -3.93 12.46
N THR A 85 -18.26 -4.26 13.40
CA THR A 85 -19.36 -3.39 13.82
C THR A 85 -18.94 -2.24 14.73
N GLN A 86 -17.66 -2.17 15.10
CA GLN A 86 -17.06 -1.12 15.91
C GLN A 86 -15.77 -0.61 15.22
N TRP A 87 -15.78 -0.54 13.88
CA TRP A 87 -14.56 -0.37 13.08
C TRP A 87 -13.78 0.88 13.46
N MET A 88 -14.43 2.04 13.59
CA MET A 88 -13.77 3.28 14.03
C MET A 88 -13.13 3.16 15.41
N GLN A 89 -13.80 2.54 16.36
CA GLN A 89 -13.27 2.33 17.71
C GLN A 89 -12.09 1.36 17.71
N ASN A 90 -12.18 0.28 16.94
CA ASN A 90 -11.15 -0.75 16.82
C ASN A 90 -9.95 -0.26 16.01
N PHE A 91 -10.15 0.60 15.02
CA PHE A 91 -9.09 1.32 14.31
C PHE A 91 -8.39 2.33 15.24
N GLY A 92 -9.12 2.92 16.17
CA GLY A 92 -8.61 3.81 17.20
C GLY A 92 -9.03 5.28 17.05
N GLY A 93 -9.80 5.62 16.01
CA GLY A 93 -10.26 6.98 15.75
C GLY A 93 -10.70 7.19 14.30
N TYR A 94 -10.98 8.44 13.96
CA TYR A 94 -11.35 8.88 12.61
C TYR A 94 -10.11 8.94 11.70
N ASP A 95 -10.11 8.22 10.59
CA ASP A 95 -8.99 8.16 9.65
C ASP A 95 -9.01 9.35 8.68
N ASP A 96 -8.67 10.54 9.16
CA ASP A 96 -8.83 11.82 8.45
C ASP A 96 -8.27 11.81 7.01
N PRO A 97 -9.12 11.93 5.96
CA PRO A 97 -8.69 11.80 4.59
C PRO A 97 -7.86 12.99 4.10
N ASP A 98 -7.73 14.09 4.85
CA ASP A 98 -6.90 15.24 4.47
C ASP A 98 -5.40 14.83 4.39
N PRO A 99 -4.75 14.93 3.22
CA PRO A 99 -3.33 14.60 3.08
C PRO A 99 -2.40 15.43 4.00
N THR A 100 -2.84 16.61 4.45
CA THR A 100 -2.07 17.45 5.39
C THR A 100 -2.16 16.98 6.84
N LYS A 101 -3.04 16.02 7.14
CA LYS A 101 -3.26 15.42 8.46
C LYS A 101 -2.63 14.04 8.57
N ARG A 102 -1.55 13.81 7.82
CA ARG A 102 -0.83 12.53 7.73
C ARG A 102 0.59 12.65 8.27
N THR A 103 1.04 11.61 8.94
CA THR A 103 2.45 11.45 9.36
C THR A 103 3.31 11.01 8.17
N ASP A 104 4.63 11.02 8.34
CA ASP A 104 5.58 10.46 7.36
C ASP A 104 5.35 8.97 7.07
N ASN A 105 4.63 8.26 7.95
CA ASN A 105 4.23 6.86 7.77
C ASN A 105 2.81 6.71 7.18
N PHE A 106 2.22 7.80 6.68
CA PHE A 106 0.90 7.84 6.06
C PHE A 106 -0.26 7.48 7.02
N THR A 107 -0.04 7.62 8.32
CA THR A 107 -1.06 7.42 9.37
C THR A 107 -1.72 8.74 9.77
N PRO A 108 -2.92 8.74 10.38
CA PRO A 108 -3.47 9.93 11.02
C PRO A 108 -2.49 10.54 12.04
N VAL A 109 -2.45 11.87 12.13
CA VAL A 109 -1.62 12.60 13.10
C VAL A 109 -2.19 12.61 14.53
N GLY A 110 -3.51 12.42 14.68
CA GLY A 110 -4.18 12.56 15.97
C GLY A 110 -4.03 11.37 16.92
N PHE A 111 -3.61 10.21 16.44
CA PHE A 111 -3.48 8.98 17.22
C PHE A 111 -2.60 7.94 16.50
N THR A 112 -2.14 6.93 17.25
CA THR A 112 -1.52 5.74 16.65
C THR A 112 -2.60 4.72 16.30
N PRO A 113 -2.75 4.31 15.02
CA PRO A 113 -3.75 3.33 14.62
C PRO A 113 -3.57 2.00 15.36
N LYS A 114 -4.68 1.46 15.87
CA LYS A 114 -4.77 0.14 16.51
C LYS A 114 -4.99 -0.98 15.49
N GLN A 115 -5.45 -0.64 14.28
CA GLN A 115 -5.48 -1.52 13.11
C GLN A 115 -4.59 -0.98 11.99
N ASN A 116 -4.34 -1.77 10.96
CA ASN A 116 -3.48 -1.40 9.83
C ASN A 116 -4.07 -0.18 9.07
N PRO A 117 -3.34 0.94 8.93
CA PRO A 117 -3.81 2.12 8.18
C PRO A 117 -3.79 1.94 6.66
N PHE A 118 -3.19 0.85 6.16
CA PHE A 118 -3.23 0.46 4.75
C PHE A 118 -4.30 -0.62 4.55
N TYR A 119 -5.49 -0.19 4.19
CA TYR A 119 -6.64 -1.06 4.00
C TYR A 119 -7.41 -0.73 2.71
N VAL A 120 -8.21 -1.68 2.24
CA VAL A 120 -9.05 -1.57 1.04
C VAL A 120 -10.43 -2.18 1.24
N ALA A 121 -11.34 -1.82 0.33
CA ALA A 121 -12.57 -2.55 0.08
C ALA A 121 -12.59 -3.15 -1.34
N LEU A 122 -13.06 -4.39 -1.44
CA LEU A 122 -13.37 -5.06 -2.71
C LEU A 122 -14.84 -5.51 -2.72
N PRO A 123 -15.50 -5.54 -3.89
CA PRO A 123 -16.97 -5.57 -3.98
C PRO A 123 -17.56 -6.98 -3.81
N TYR A 124 -17.11 -7.72 -2.80
CA TYR A 124 -17.63 -9.04 -2.46
C TYR A 124 -17.61 -9.32 -0.94
N ASN A 125 -18.77 -9.71 -0.40
CA ASN A 125 -18.90 -10.25 0.96
C ASN A 125 -19.27 -11.73 0.86
N ASP A 126 -18.58 -12.59 1.61
CA ASP A 126 -18.79 -14.04 1.63
C ASP A 126 -19.87 -14.48 2.62
N CYS A 127 -20.23 -13.64 3.60
CA CYS A 127 -21.26 -13.92 4.58
C CYS A 127 -22.60 -13.30 4.18
N ILE A 128 -23.70 -14.00 4.49
CA ILE A 128 -25.05 -13.45 4.44
C ILE A 128 -25.41 -12.87 5.81
N ASP A 129 -25.09 -13.63 6.87
CA ASP A 129 -25.33 -13.26 8.26
C ASP A 129 -24.27 -13.90 9.18
N TYR A 130 -24.51 -13.85 10.50
CA TYR A 130 -23.60 -14.38 11.51
C TYR A 130 -23.48 -15.91 11.51
N ASN A 131 -24.33 -16.63 10.76
CA ASN A 131 -24.42 -18.09 10.77
C ASN A 131 -24.37 -18.72 9.37
N SER A 132 -24.28 -17.94 8.30
CA SER A 132 -24.30 -18.46 6.92
C SER A 132 -23.36 -17.73 5.98
N HIS A 133 -22.75 -18.52 5.09
CA HIS A 133 -22.01 -18.04 3.92
C HIS A 133 -22.91 -18.02 2.69
N LYS A 134 -22.53 -17.21 1.71
CA LYS A 134 -23.14 -17.27 0.39
C LYS A 134 -22.89 -18.64 -0.26
N PRO A 135 -23.87 -19.22 -1.00
CA PRO A 135 -23.75 -20.55 -1.57
C PRO A 135 -22.52 -20.74 -2.47
N GLU A 136 -22.11 -19.69 -3.18
CA GLU A 136 -20.96 -19.72 -4.09
C GLU A 136 -19.60 -19.57 -3.37
N ALA A 137 -19.57 -19.07 -2.14
CA ALA A 137 -18.34 -18.67 -1.44
C ALA A 137 -17.28 -19.78 -1.42
N SER A 138 -17.69 -21.00 -1.07
CA SER A 138 -16.79 -22.17 -0.99
C SER A 138 -16.20 -22.61 -2.34
N ARG A 139 -16.84 -22.23 -3.44
CA ARG A 139 -16.42 -22.55 -4.81
C ARG A 139 -15.56 -21.45 -5.43
N VAL A 140 -15.88 -20.19 -5.16
CA VAL A 140 -15.27 -19.03 -5.86
C VAL A 140 -14.07 -18.44 -5.11
N ILE A 141 -13.99 -18.58 -3.79
CA ILE A 141 -12.91 -18.02 -2.99
C ILE A 141 -11.71 -18.99 -2.98
N PRO A 142 -10.53 -18.61 -3.53
CA PRO A 142 -9.42 -19.54 -3.73
C PRO A 142 -8.86 -20.16 -2.43
N TRP A 143 -8.97 -19.44 -1.31
CA TRP A 143 -8.47 -19.84 0.00
C TRP A 143 -9.57 -20.31 0.97
N PHE A 144 -10.79 -20.55 0.49
CA PHE A 144 -11.92 -20.85 1.37
C PHE A 144 -11.62 -22.04 2.28
N LYS A 145 -11.22 -23.17 1.70
CA LYS A 145 -10.96 -24.41 2.45
C LYS A 145 -9.85 -24.26 3.50
N GLN A 146 -8.85 -23.43 3.22
CA GLN A 146 -7.73 -23.20 4.13
C GLN A 146 -8.10 -22.31 5.31
N LYS A 147 -9.01 -21.34 5.10
CA LYS A 147 -9.36 -20.34 6.11
C LYS A 147 -10.72 -20.54 6.77
N PHE A 148 -11.56 -21.41 6.23
CA PHE A 148 -12.88 -21.69 6.79
C PHE A 148 -12.74 -22.29 8.19
N VAL A 149 -13.39 -21.66 9.17
CA VAL A 149 -13.43 -22.14 10.54
C VAL A 149 -14.85 -22.56 10.92
N ARG A 150 -15.84 -21.73 10.58
CA ARG A 150 -17.26 -21.99 10.82
C ARG A 150 -18.12 -21.14 9.90
N SER A 151 -19.37 -21.54 9.73
CA SER A 151 -20.37 -20.80 8.97
C SER A 151 -20.58 -19.38 9.51
N GLY A 152 -20.80 -18.40 8.62
CA GLY A 152 -21.01 -16.98 8.98
C GLY A 152 -19.75 -16.25 9.45
N LYS A 153 -18.58 -16.92 9.50
CA LYS A 153 -17.29 -16.27 9.75
C LYS A 153 -16.55 -16.04 8.43
N THR A 154 -16.34 -14.77 8.08
CA THR A 154 -15.66 -14.39 6.83
C THR A 154 -14.26 -15.00 6.71
N VAL A 155 -13.90 -15.38 5.48
CA VAL A 155 -12.53 -15.78 5.08
C VAL A 155 -11.80 -14.68 4.30
N LEU A 156 -12.42 -13.51 4.12
CA LEU A 156 -11.95 -12.40 3.28
C LEU A 156 -11.17 -11.35 4.07
N LYS A 157 -11.62 -11.04 5.30
CA LYS A 157 -11.00 -10.01 6.16
C LYS A 157 -9.52 -10.30 6.39
N GLY A 158 -8.67 -9.29 6.21
CA GLY A 158 -7.23 -9.33 6.44
C GLY A 158 -6.42 -9.99 5.33
N GLN A 159 -7.03 -10.31 4.18
CA GLN A 159 -6.28 -10.72 2.99
C GLN A 159 -5.45 -9.55 2.44
N TRP A 160 -4.29 -9.85 1.87
CA TRP A 160 -3.42 -8.82 1.32
C TRP A 160 -3.62 -8.67 -0.18
N ILE A 161 -3.58 -7.42 -0.64
CA ILE A 161 -3.42 -7.10 -2.05
C ILE A 161 -2.18 -6.24 -2.27
N ALA A 162 -1.59 -6.38 -3.46
CA ALA A 162 -0.65 -5.40 -4.02
C ALA A 162 -1.42 -4.47 -4.94
N ILE A 163 -1.11 -3.18 -4.88
CA ILE A 163 -1.73 -2.12 -5.67
C ILE A 163 -0.60 -1.36 -6.38
N ARG A 164 -0.64 -1.31 -7.70
CA ARG A 164 0.37 -0.66 -8.53
C ARG A 164 -0.21 0.59 -9.18
N TYR A 165 0.53 1.70 -9.05
CA TYR A 165 0.23 2.96 -9.73
C TYR A 165 1.53 3.60 -10.21
N GLY A 166 1.65 3.78 -11.53
CA GLY A 166 2.90 4.21 -12.16
C GLY A 166 4.07 3.29 -11.78
N ASN A 167 5.11 3.85 -11.17
CA ASN A 167 6.29 3.13 -10.71
C ASN A 167 6.25 2.73 -9.22
N ARG A 168 5.12 2.94 -8.53
CA ARG A 168 4.96 2.62 -7.10
C ARG A 168 4.06 1.40 -6.91
N VAL A 169 4.36 0.61 -5.87
CA VAL A 169 3.53 -0.51 -5.42
C VAL A 169 3.29 -0.36 -3.92
N CYS A 170 2.02 -0.40 -3.54
CA CYS A 170 1.56 -0.38 -2.15
C CYS A 170 0.92 -1.73 -1.81
N TYR A 171 0.93 -2.09 -0.54
CA TYR A 171 0.30 -3.31 -0.05
C TYR A 171 -0.69 -2.96 1.05
N ALA A 172 -1.87 -3.57 1.02
CA ALA A 172 -2.97 -3.22 1.90
C ALA A 172 -3.82 -4.43 2.26
N GLN A 173 -4.47 -4.36 3.43
CA GLN A 173 -5.36 -5.40 3.94
C GLN A 173 -6.81 -5.16 3.49
N TRP A 174 -7.49 -6.22 3.07
CA TRP A 174 -8.90 -6.18 2.75
C TRP A 174 -9.73 -6.14 4.05
N GLU A 175 -10.37 -5.02 4.34
CA GLU A 175 -11.03 -4.76 5.63
C GLU A 175 -12.52 -4.38 5.51
N ASP A 176 -13.02 -4.11 4.30
CA ASP A 176 -14.44 -3.85 4.03
C ASP A 176 -14.93 -4.36 2.66
N CYS A 177 -16.23 -4.27 2.39
CA CYS A 177 -16.87 -4.64 1.14
C CYS A 177 -17.42 -3.41 0.40
N GLY A 178 -17.06 -3.30 -0.87
CA GLY A 178 -17.38 -2.16 -1.73
C GLY A 178 -16.37 -2.06 -2.87
N PRO A 179 -16.54 -1.17 -3.85
CA PRO A 179 -17.53 -0.09 -3.88
C PRO A 179 -18.89 -0.53 -4.45
N PHE A 180 -19.99 0.07 -3.93
CA PHE A 180 -21.40 -0.01 -4.39
C PHE A 180 -22.10 -1.37 -4.37
N VAL A 181 -21.41 -2.46 -4.64
CA VAL A 181 -21.97 -3.81 -4.66
C VAL A 181 -21.16 -4.73 -3.76
N THR A 182 -21.77 -5.84 -3.34
CA THR A 182 -21.18 -6.78 -2.39
C THR A 182 -21.21 -8.23 -2.88
N ASP A 183 -21.51 -8.45 -4.16
CA ASP A 183 -21.76 -9.77 -4.77
C ASP A 183 -20.90 -10.07 -6.01
N ASP A 184 -19.92 -9.22 -6.31
CA ASP A 184 -19.16 -9.22 -7.57
C ASP A 184 -17.97 -10.20 -7.57
N HIS A 185 -18.25 -11.48 -7.32
CA HIS A 185 -17.22 -12.53 -7.28
C HIS A 185 -16.57 -12.79 -8.65
N ASP A 186 -17.29 -12.60 -9.75
CA ASP A 186 -16.75 -12.78 -11.11
C ASP A 186 -15.65 -11.76 -11.41
N TYR A 187 -15.76 -10.54 -10.86
CA TYR A 187 -14.69 -9.56 -10.88
C TYR A 187 -13.64 -9.86 -9.80
N VAL A 188 -14.02 -10.10 -8.54
CA VAL A 188 -13.02 -10.20 -7.46
C VAL A 188 -12.12 -11.43 -7.63
N PHE A 189 -12.68 -12.59 -7.95
CA PHE A 189 -11.96 -13.86 -8.07
C PHE A 189 -11.85 -14.39 -9.51
N GLY A 190 -12.71 -13.94 -10.43
CA GLY A 190 -12.72 -14.35 -11.83
C GLY A 190 -11.89 -13.44 -12.74
N ASN A 191 -12.32 -13.26 -13.99
CA ASN A 191 -11.67 -12.42 -14.99
C ASN A 191 -12.53 -11.25 -15.48
N ALA A 192 -13.72 -11.05 -14.88
CA ALA A 192 -14.61 -9.97 -15.28
C ALA A 192 -14.04 -8.59 -14.92
N ARG A 193 -14.62 -7.54 -15.52
CA ARG A 193 -14.46 -6.15 -15.07
C ARG A 193 -15.42 -5.86 -13.90
N PRO A 194 -15.17 -4.81 -13.10
CA PRO A 194 -16.11 -4.43 -12.04
C PRO A 194 -17.54 -4.30 -12.59
N LYS A 195 -18.50 -4.91 -11.88
CA LYS A 195 -19.94 -4.87 -12.20
C LYS A 195 -20.54 -3.48 -12.02
N ASN A 196 -20.00 -2.71 -11.07
CA ASN A 196 -20.47 -1.37 -10.77
C ASN A 196 -20.30 -0.42 -11.97
N THR A 197 -21.28 0.44 -12.20
CA THR A 197 -21.26 1.50 -13.24
C THR A 197 -21.22 2.91 -12.65
N SER A 198 -21.49 3.07 -11.35
CA SER A 198 -21.39 4.35 -10.62
C SER A 198 -19.93 4.76 -10.40
N ASN A 199 -19.69 6.06 -10.16
CA ASN A 199 -18.33 6.61 -9.97
C ASN A 199 -17.32 6.18 -11.04
N ARG A 200 -17.77 6.11 -12.31
CA ARG A 200 -16.99 5.65 -13.48
C ARG A 200 -16.60 4.17 -13.42
N GLY A 201 -17.41 3.35 -12.75
CA GLY A 201 -17.16 1.92 -12.60
C GLY A 201 -16.00 1.63 -11.65
N ALA A 202 -15.99 2.31 -10.50
CA ALA A 202 -15.05 2.02 -9.42
C ALA A 202 -15.13 0.54 -9.05
N GLY A 203 -13.97 -0.09 -8.85
CA GLY A 203 -13.84 -1.51 -8.48
C GLY A 203 -12.89 -1.77 -7.33
N LEU A 204 -12.37 -0.72 -6.69
CA LEU A 204 -11.48 -0.80 -5.54
C LEU A 204 -11.63 0.49 -4.73
N ASP A 205 -11.91 0.38 -3.43
CA ASP A 205 -11.71 1.52 -2.53
C ASP A 205 -10.38 1.36 -1.79
N ILE A 206 -9.61 2.44 -1.72
CA ILE A 206 -8.31 2.50 -1.05
C ILE A 206 -8.34 3.47 0.13
N SER A 207 -7.66 3.12 1.22
CA SER A 207 -7.52 4.02 2.36
C SER A 207 -6.73 5.28 1.99
N PRO A 208 -6.84 6.37 2.78
CA PRO A 208 -6.03 7.56 2.54
C PRO A 208 -4.52 7.26 2.62
N GLY A 209 -4.10 6.34 3.50
CA GLY A 209 -2.70 5.92 3.59
C GLY A 209 -2.18 5.28 2.30
N VAL A 210 -3.00 4.45 1.64
CA VAL A 210 -2.68 3.87 0.33
C VAL A 210 -2.62 4.96 -0.75
N ARG A 211 -3.62 5.85 -0.79
CA ARG A 211 -3.69 6.97 -1.73
C ARG A 211 -2.43 7.84 -1.65
N ASP A 212 -2.06 8.24 -0.44
CA ASP A 212 -0.96 9.18 -0.19
C ASP A 212 0.40 8.54 -0.50
N TYR A 213 0.58 7.25 -0.17
CA TYR A 213 1.78 6.51 -0.54
C TYR A 213 1.94 6.41 -2.07
N LEU A 214 0.85 6.06 -2.77
CA LEU A 214 0.88 5.90 -4.22
C LEU A 214 0.88 7.24 -4.97
N GLY A 215 0.44 8.33 -4.35
CA GLY A 215 0.23 9.62 -5.02
C GLY A 215 -0.93 9.57 -6.02
N ILE A 216 -1.96 8.77 -5.72
CA ILE A 216 -3.16 8.65 -6.55
C ILE A 216 -4.05 9.88 -6.35
N SER A 217 -4.48 10.51 -7.44
CA SER A 217 -5.50 11.56 -7.39
C SER A 217 -6.90 10.95 -7.14
N SER A 218 -7.90 11.77 -6.81
CA SER A 218 -9.29 11.35 -6.51
C SER A 218 -10.00 10.55 -7.62
N SER A 219 -9.34 10.33 -8.75
CA SER A 219 -9.86 9.71 -9.96
C SER A 219 -8.90 8.70 -10.59
N GLY A 220 -7.93 8.21 -9.82
CA GLY A 220 -6.89 7.35 -10.32
C GLY A 220 -7.38 6.02 -10.84
N ARG A 221 -6.60 5.47 -11.77
CA ARG A 221 -6.68 4.07 -12.17
C ARG A 221 -5.43 3.38 -11.70
N CYS A 222 -5.57 2.21 -11.10
CA CYS A 222 -4.48 1.40 -10.61
C CYS A 222 -4.66 -0.05 -11.05
N ASP A 223 -3.58 -0.83 -10.91
CA ASP A 223 -3.66 -2.27 -11.02
C ASP A 223 -3.67 -2.87 -9.62
N TRP A 224 -4.33 -4.00 -9.42
CA TRP A 224 -4.23 -4.73 -8.15
C TRP A 224 -4.23 -6.25 -8.33
N ARG A 225 -3.71 -6.97 -7.34
CA ARG A 225 -3.85 -8.43 -7.24
C ARG A 225 -3.81 -8.88 -5.80
N PHE A 226 -4.37 -10.05 -5.52
CA PHE A 226 -4.10 -10.73 -4.25
C PHE A 226 -2.63 -11.14 -4.15
N VAL A 227 -2.12 -11.16 -2.93
CA VAL A 227 -0.77 -11.62 -2.60
C VAL A 227 -0.79 -12.46 -1.34
N ASP A 228 0.06 -13.48 -1.27
CA ASP A 228 0.31 -14.17 -0.02
C ASP A 228 1.14 -13.28 0.92
N VAL A 229 1.07 -13.53 2.24
CA VAL A 229 1.81 -12.75 3.24
C VAL A 229 3.32 -12.72 2.98
N SER A 230 3.88 -13.82 2.44
CA SER A 230 5.30 -13.92 2.07
C SER A 230 5.71 -13.01 0.91
N GLU A 231 4.77 -12.54 0.11
CA GLU A 231 5.01 -11.63 -1.01
C GLU A 231 4.95 -10.14 -0.61
N VAL A 232 4.67 -9.82 0.66
CA VAL A 232 4.54 -8.44 1.16
C VAL A 232 5.91 -7.94 1.67
N PRO A 233 6.63 -7.09 0.90
CA PRO A 233 7.96 -6.63 1.27
C PRO A 233 7.89 -5.61 2.41
N ALA A 234 9.05 -5.24 2.94
CA ALA A 234 9.18 -4.17 3.93
C ALA A 234 8.61 -2.85 3.38
N GLY A 235 7.83 -2.14 4.21
CA GLY A 235 7.21 -0.86 3.86
C GLY A 235 6.29 -0.37 4.98
N PRO A 236 5.73 0.85 4.86
CA PRO A 236 4.93 1.47 5.92
C PRO A 236 3.67 0.64 6.27
N TRP A 237 3.14 -0.14 5.33
CA TRP A 237 2.02 -1.07 5.52
C TRP A 237 2.29 -2.20 6.54
N ARG A 238 3.53 -2.40 6.98
CA ARG A 238 3.90 -3.44 7.97
C ARG A 238 4.07 -2.91 9.39
N SER A 239 3.90 -1.61 9.61
CA SER A 239 4.37 -0.95 10.83
C SER A 239 3.31 -0.82 11.93
N PHE A 240 2.02 -0.88 11.60
CA PHE A 240 0.93 -0.59 12.53
C PHE A 240 -0.21 -1.62 12.45
N GLY A 241 -0.96 -1.71 13.55
CA GLY A 241 -2.16 -2.54 13.66
C GLY A 241 -1.96 -3.87 14.37
N SER A 242 -2.86 -4.23 15.29
CA SER A 242 -2.91 -5.56 15.90
C SER A 242 -3.46 -6.64 14.95
N ASN A 243 -4.20 -6.24 13.91
CA ASN A 243 -4.61 -7.10 12.78
C ASN A 243 -3.49 -7.29 11.74
N ASN A 244 -2.29 -6.73 11.96
CA ASN A 244 -1.18 -6.84 11.05
C ASN A 244 -0.23 -7.97 11.45
N HIS A 245 -0.11 -8.99 10.57
CA HIS A 245 0.74 -10.16 10.80
C HIS A 245 2.19 -9.80 11.13
N PHE A 246 2.74 -8.77 10.48
CA PHE A 246 4.12 -8.37 10.68
C PHE A 246 4.36 -7.71 12.04
N VAL A 247 3.38 -6.94 12.52
CA VAL A 247 3.44 -6.30 13.84
C VAL A 247 3.30 -7.34 14.94
N THR A 248 2.37 -8.29 14.80
CA THR A 248 2.19 -9.35 15.80
C THR A 248 3.40 -10.28 15.85
N GLN A 249 3.97 -10.65 14.70
CA GLN A 249 5.20 -11.42 14.62
C GLN A 249 6.38 -10.69 15.26
N GLN A 250 6.60 -9.42 14.93
CA GLN A 250 7.70 -8.64 15.50
C GLN A 250 7.57 -8.51 17.03
N LYS A 251 6.36 -8.33 17.55
CA LYS A 251 6.10 -8.30 19.00
C LYS A 251 6.42 -9.65 19.65
N ALA A 252 6.04 -10.76 19.02
CA ALA A 252 6.33 -12.11 19.52
C ALA A 252 7.84 -12.43 19.50
N GLU A 253 8.56 -11.98 18.46
CA GLU A 253 10.02 -12.10 18.38
C GLU A 253 10.71 -11.30 19.49
N LYS A 254 10.37 -10.02 19.65
CA LYS A 254 10.91 -9.18 20.73
C LYS A 254 10.60 -9.73 22.12
N ALA A 255 9.41 -10.28 22.33
CA ALA A 255 9.05 -10.89 23.60
C ALA A 255 9.93 -12.12 23.90
N ARG A 256 10.18 -12.97 22.90
CA ARG A 256 11.07 -14.14 23.03
C ARG A 256 12.50 -13.72 23.34
N GLU A 257 13.04 -12.74 22.59
CA GLU A 257 14.38 -12.19 22.83
C GLU A 257 14.52 -11.62 24.24
N HIS A 258 13.53 -10.86 24.71
CA HIS A 258 13.53 -10.30 26.06
C HIS A 258 13.53 -11.38 27.14
N THR A 259 12.72 -12.44 26.97
CA THR A 259 12.71 -13.59 27.89
C THR A 259 14.05 -14.31 27.91
N GLU A 260 14.69 -14.50 26.76
CA GLU A 260 16.01 -15.14 26.65
C GLU A 260 17.09 -14.30 27.35
N ILE A 261 17.12 -12.99 27.09
CA ILE A 261 18.04 -12.05 27.73
C ILE A 261 17.84 -12.03 29.24
N SER A 262 16.59 -11.97 29.72
CA SER A 262 16.29 -11.99 31.16
C SER A 262 16.78 -13.27 31.81
N SER A 263 16.55 -14.41 31.16
CA SER A 263 16.96 -15.72 31.68
C SER A 263 18.48 -15.83 31.78
N ARG A 264 19.20 -15.35 30.75
CA ARG A 264 20.67 -15.30 30.75
C ARG A 264 21.23 -14.35 31.82
N LEU A 265 20.60 -13.20 32.05
CA LEU A 265 21.00 -12.27 33.11
C LEU A 265 20.83 -12.88 34.50
N ASP A 266 19.74 -13.61 34.73
CA ASP A 266 19.50 -14.27 36.01
C ASP A 266 20.47 -15.44 36.25
N GLU A 267 20.84 -16.19 35.20
CA GLU A 267 21.90 -17.20 35.28
C GLU A 267 23.25 -16.57 35.65
N LEU A 268 23.65 -15.47 35.01
CA LEU A 268 24.89 -14.75 35.32
C LEU A 268 24.91 -14.21 36.76
N ARG A 269 23.77 -13.73 37.27
CA ARG A 269 23.63 -13.30 38.67
C ARG A 269 23.85 -14.45 39.64
N ARG A 270 23.21 -15.61 39.39
CA ARG A 270 23.41 -16.81 40.22
C ARG A 270 24.86 -17.29 40.20
N MET A 271 25.50 -17.25 39.04
CA MET A 271 26.92 -17.61 38.93
C MET A 271 27.80 -16.66 39.73
N ARG A 272 27.55 -15.34 39.67
CA ARG A 272 28.28 -14.35 40.46
C ARG A 272 28.11 -14.61 41.97
N ASP A 273 26.89 -14.88 42.42
CA ASP A 273 26.59 -15.03 43.85
C ASP A 273 27.06 -16.39 44.42
N ALA A 274 27.53 -17.30 43.56
CA ALA A 274 28.08 -18.61 43.94
C ALA A 274 29.61 -18.60 44.17
N TYR A 275 30.29 -17.47 43.95
CA TYR A 275 31.72 -17.25 44.20
C TYR A 275 31.93 -16.10 45.19
#